data_AF-A0A9E3U3J7-F1
#
_entry.id   AF-A0A9E3U3J7-F1
#
_cell.length_a   1.000
_cell.length_b   1.000
_cell.length_c   1.000
_cell.angle_alpha   90.00
_cell.angle_beta   90.00
_cell.angle_gamma   90.00
#
_symmetry.space_group_name_H-M   'P 1'
#
loop_
_entity.id
_entity.type
_entity.pdbx_description
1 polymer ?
#
loop_
_entity_poly.entity_id
_entity_poly.type
_entity_poly.pdbx_seq_one_letter_code
_entity_poly.pdbx_strand_id
1 'polypeptide(L)'
;TPGTPPVAGQRGFGFAWVTGEPLTFMNWNGGEPNDSGGEDAVHLTGGAGVWNDQNAGVTAGETDSPLAGIAEFDLNLASAAPATGTQGFNYREVKSTGTISSVATAEALLAGTGVLSSVSGIATVANQLDSGGDGHFGNNDAFLLGGDNYATEYTGKVYIPTAGDWTFGTNSDDGSFLQVGDQIKIDDVLSGAHDNFMTFNFAEAGFYDIRAVFFEAGGGAEFELFAAQGALGAFDGSFRLVGDTANGGLLVLTDVAVTPEPATLAVWSMLGVALAGFGYYRTRRKQ
;
A
#
# COMPACT_ATOMS: atom_id res chain seq x y z
N THR A 1 -2.71 -17.08 23.65
CA THR A 1 -1.85 -17.03 22.45
C THR A 1 -1.53 -15.58 22.21
N PRO A 2 -0.25 -15.19 22.03
CA PRO A 2 0.05 -13.84 21.56
C PRO A 2 -0.74 -13.58 20.28
N GLY A 3 -1.41 -12.43 20.18
CA GLY A 3 -2.17 -12.04 18.97
C GLY A 3 -3.67 -12.31 19.00
N THR A 4 -4.22 -12.97 20.03
CA THR A 4 -5.69 -13.19 20.14
C THR A 4 -6.28 -12.42 21.33
N PRO A 5 -7.39 -11.69 21.16
CA PRO A 5 -8.01 -10.94 22.25
C PRO A 5 -8.49 -11.86 23.39
N PRO A 6 -8.39 -11.45 24.67
CA PRO A 6 -8.94 -12.20 25.78
C PRO A 6 -10.46 -12.26 25.70
N VAL A 7 -11.03 -13.43 25.99
CA VAL A 7 -12.48 -13.66 26.13
C VAL A 7 -12.88 -13.78 27.59
N ALA A 8 -14.20 -13.77 27.88
CA ALA A 8 -14.71 -13.80 29.24
C ALA A 8 -14.08 -14.93 30.08
N GLY A 9 -13.56 -14.57 31.27
CA GLY A 9 -12.84 -15.49 32.17
C GLY A 9 -11.33 -15.63 31.88
N GLN A 10 -10.81 -15.00 30.82
CA GLN A 10 -9.37 -14.91 30.57
C GLN A 10 -8.78 -13.64 31.19
N ARG A 11 -7.48 -13.72 31.52
CA ARG A 11 -6.71 -12.61 32.08
C ARG A 11 -6.67 -11.45 31.08
N GLY A 12 -6.99 -10.23 31.53
CA GLY A 12 -7.05 -9.05 30.66
C GLY A 12 -8.36 -8.88 29.89
N PHE A 13 -9.38 -9.73 30.10
CA PHE A 13 -10.71 -9.52 29.51
C PHE A 13 -11.32 -8.20 30.01
N GLY A 14 -11.88 -7.41 29.08
CA GLY A 14 -12.43 -6.08 29.35
C GLY A 14 -11.43 -4.92 29.16
N PHE A 15 -10.13 -5.22 28.98
CA PHE A 15 -9.15 -4.23 28.58
C PHE A 15 -9.06 -4.12 27.06
N ALA A 16 -9.05 -2.89 26.57
CA ALA A 16 -8.82 -2.53 25.18
C ALA A 16 -7.82 -1.38 25.09
N TRP A 17 -7.25 -1.20 23.90
CA TRP A 17 -6.50 0.01 23.59
C TRP A 17 -7.45 1.21 23.54
N VAL A 18 -6.94 2.41 23.81
CA VAL A 18 -7.74 3.66 23.77
C VAL A 18 -8.32 3.94 22.38
N THR A 19 -7.74 3.33 21.36
CA THR A 19 -8.20 3.33 19.97
C THR A 19 -9.42 2.42 19.74
N GLY A 20 -9.82 1.64 20.75
CA GLY A 20 -10.90 0.66 20.67
C GLY A 20 -10.45 -0.72 20.20
N GLU A 21 -9.16 -0.88 19.86
CA GLU A 21 -8.62 -2.15 19.43
C GLU A 21 -8.52 -3.16 20.58
N PRO A 22 -8.74 -4.47 20.32
CA PRO A 22 -8.64 -5.48 21.36
C PRO A 22 -7.20 -5.68 21.85
N LEU A 23 -7.02 -5.94 23.14
CA LEU A 23 -5.72 -6.23 23.73
C LEU A 23 -5.22 -7.63 23.32
N THR A 24 -4.21 -7.75 22.47
CA THR A 24 -3.72 -9.05 21.95
C THR A 24 -2.38 -9.50 22.54
N PHE A 25 -1.66 -8.62 23.22
CA PHE A 25 -0.46 -8.92 24.00
C PHE A 25 -0.68 -8.57 25.47
N MET A 26 -0.17 -9.39 26.39
CA MET A 26 -0.32 -9.16 27.82
C MET A 26 0.84 -9.76 28.61
N ASN A 27 1.34 -9.00 29.59
CA ASN A 27 2.38 -9.46 30.52
C ASN A 27 2.00 -9.16 31.98
N TRP A 28 0.73 -9.45 32.33
CA TRP A 28 0.19 -9.26 33.66
C TRP A 28 0.98 -10.00 34.73
N ASN A 29 1.27 -9.30 35.82
CA ASN A 29 1.84 -9.88 37.03
C ASN A 29 0.90 -10.98 37.59
N GLY A 30 1.45 -11.85 38.44
CA GLY A 30 0.68 -12.90 39.09
C GLY A 30 -0.42 -12.28 39.98
N GLY A 31 -1.68 -12.50 39.63
CA GLY A 31 -2.84 -11.93 40.33
C GLY A 31 -3.52 -10.79 39.59
N GLU A 32 -2.89 -10.24 38.56
CA GLU A 32 -3.39 -9.09 37.79
C GLU A 32 -4.08 -9.51 36.47
N PRO A 33 -4.98 -8.69 35.89
CA PRO A 33 -5.58 -7.51 36.51
C PRO A 33 -6.55 -7.92 37.62
N ASN A 34 -6.55 -7.17 38.72
CA ASN A 34 -7.30 -7.51 39.94
C ASN A 34 -8.47 -6.56 40.25
N ASP A 35 -8.56 -5.43 39.54
CA ASP A 35 -9.60 -4.40 39.67
C ASP A 35 -9.72 -3.82 41.08
N SER A 36 -8.63 -3.78 41.85
CA SER A 36 -8.62 -3.41 43.26
C SER A 36 -8.80 -1.90 43.44
N GLY A 37 -10.06 -1.46 43.52
CA GLY A 37 -10.40 -0.05 43.69
C GLY A 37 -10.92 0.62 42.41
N GLY A 38 -11.33 -0.17 41.42
CA GLY A 38 -11.82 0.33 40.13
C GLY A 38 -10.66 0.80 39.26
N GLU A 39 -9.72 -0.11 38.99
CA GLU A 39 -8.46 0.19 38.32
C GLU A 39 -8.63 0.00 36.79
N ASP A 40 -8.57 1.10 36.03
CA ASP A 40 -8.93 1.09 34.60
C ASP A 40 -7.74 1.34 33.63
N ALA A 41 -6.51 1.37 34.14
CA ALA A 41 -5.29 1.59 33.36
C ALA A 41 -4.21 0.53 33.61
N VAL A 42 -3.22 0.45 32.72
CA VAL A 42 -2.10 -0.51 32.84
C VAL A 42 -0.83 0.20 33.28
N HIS A 43 -0.22 -0.26 34.37
CA HIS A 43 1.02 0.22 34.98
C HIS A 43 2.13 -0.84 34.84
N LEU A 44 3.33 -0.45 34.41
CA LEU A 44 4.52 -1.30 34.48
C LEU A 44 5.13 -1.26 35.87
N THR A 45 5.19 -2.42 36.52
CA THR A 45 5.95 -2.54 37.77
C THR A 45 7.46 -2.41 37.48
N GLY A 46 8.15 -1.59 38.28
CA GLY A 46 9.60 -1.43 38.16
C GLY A 46 10.34 -2.75 38.46
N GLY A 47 11.33 -3.09 37.64
CA GLY A 47 12.27 -4.19 37.87
C GLY A 47 12.00 -5.50 37.11
N ALA A 48 10.74 -5.86 36.84
CA ALA A 48 10.37 -7.11 36.16
C ALA A 48 9.61 -6.92 34.83
N GLY A 49 9.20 -5.69 34.50
CA GLY A 49 8.51 -5.41 33.25
C GLY A 49 7.11 -6.06 33.13
N VAL A 50 6.55 -6.53 34.25
CA VAL A 50 5.21 -7.11 34.34
C VAL A 50 4.17 -6.04 34.68
N TRP A 51 2.94 -6.29 34.26
CA TRP A 51 1.86 -5.31 34.27
C TRP A 51 0.97 -5.44 35.52
N ASN A 52 0.52 -4.31 36.03
CA ASN A 52 -0.49 -4.14 37.07
C ASN A 52 -1.64 -3.33 36.48
N ASP A 53 -2.89 -3.64 36.79
CA ASP A 53 -3.96 -2.66 36.54
C ASP A 53 -3.90 -1.61 37.64
N GLN A 54 -4.21 -0.38 37.31
CA GLN A 54 -4.10 0.75 38.23
C GLN A 54 -5.13 1.81 37.86
N ASN A 55 -5.46 2.69 38.79
CA ASN A 55 -6.32 3.83 38.52
C ASN A 55 -5.80 4.69 37.35
N ALA A 56 -6.71 5.13 36.49
CA ALA A 56 -6.41 5.85 35.26
C ALA A 56 -6.08 7.35 35.49
N GLY A 57 -6.20 7.82 36.73
CA GLY A 57 -5.84 9.17 37.16
C GLY A 57 -6.76 10.28 36.63
N VAL A 58 -6.46 11.53 37.02
CA VAL A 58 -7.41 12.68 36.88
C VAL A 58 -7.77 13.04 35.45
N THR A 59 -6.87 12.78 34.51
CA THR A 59 -7.08 13.01 33.07
C THR A 59 -8.12 12.04 32.49
N ALA A 60 -8.34 10.90 33.14
CA ALA A 60 -9.38 9.94 32.80
C ALA A 60 -10.60 10.01 33.75
N GLY A 61 -10.59 10.88 34.76
CA GLY A 61 -11.71 11.07 35.70
C GLY A 61 -11.53 10.50 37.11
N GLU A 62 -10.34 10.00 37.47
CA GLU A 62 -10.05 9.35 38.77
C GLU A 62 -9.03 10.13 39.62
N THR A 63 -9.05 10.03 40.95
CA THR A 63 -8.48 11.08 41.82
C THR A 63 -6.98 11.03 42.14
N ASP A 64 -6.19 10.06 41.66
CA ASP A 64 -4.79 9.86 42.10
C ASP A 64 -3.70 10.07 41.00
N SER A 65 -2.44 10.21 41.45
CA SER A 65 -1.27 10.53 40.62
C SER A 65 -0.72 9.31 39.86
N PRO A 66 -0.42 9.42 38.55
CA PRO A 66 -0.03 8.27 37.73
C PRO A 66 1.40 7.79 38.03
N LEU A 67 1.54 6.52 38.45
CA LEU A 67 2.80 5.79 38.37
C LEU A 67 3.02 5.27 36.93
N ALA A 68 4.27 4.98 36.56
CA ALA A 68 4.75 4.77 35.18
C ALA A 68 3.87 3.82 34.31
N GLY A 69 2.91 4.38 33.58
CA GLY A 69 1.99 3.64 32.72
C GLY A 69 2.67 3.04 31.49
N ILE A 70 2.06 2.00 30.92
CA ILE A 70 2.36 1.54 29.56
C ILE A 70 1.57 2.39 28.59
N ALA A 71 2.25 3.19 27.78
CA ALA A 71 1.67 3.77 26.58
C ALA A 71 2.01 2.85 25.40
N GLU A 72 0.99 2.43 24.65
CA GLU A 72 1.22 2.16 23.23
C GLU A 72 1.18 3.51 22.54
N PHE A 73 2.25 3.82 21.83
CA PHE A 73 2.30 5.00 20.99
C PHE A 73 1.85 4.58 19.61
N ASP A 74 0.64 4.98 19.24
CA ASP A 74 0.25 5.02 17.85
C ASP A 74 0.98 6.21 17.22
N LEU A 75 2.14 5.95 16.63
CA LEU A 75 2.96 7.02 16.08
C LEU A 75 2.33 7.65 14.83
N ASN A 76 1.17 7.15 14.35
CA ASN A 76 0.65 7.38 13.00
C ASN A 76 1.76 7.28 11.93
N LEU A 77 2.79 6.48 12.25
CA LEU A 77 3.76 6.06 11.28
C LEU A 77 3.07 4.93 10.56
N ALA A 78 2.85 5.12 9.26
CA ALA A 78 2.60 4.00 8.37
C ALA A 78 3.59 2.88 8.76
N SER A 79 3.14 1.64 8.79
CA SER A 79 3.96 0.45 9.11
C SER A 79 5.08 0.18 8.07
N ALA A 80 5.52 1.20 7.35
CA ALA A 80 6.68 1.20 6.49
C ALA A 80 7.42 2.52 6.73
N ALA A 81 8.75 2.50 6.62
CA ALA A 81 9.56 3.71 6.48
C ALA A 81 8.85 4.73 5.57
N PRO A 82 8.96 6.06 5.82
CA PRO A 82 8.31 7.05 4.96
C PRO A 82 8.69 6.72 3.53
N ALA A 83 7.69 6.36 2.72
CA ALA A 83 7.92 6.00 1.35
C ALA A 83 8.48 7.23 0.65
N THR A 84 9.78 7.20 0.32
CA THR A 84 10.51 8.37 -0.15
C THR A 84 10.32 8.64 -1.65
N GLY A 85 9.39 7.94 -2.30
CA GLY A 85 9.09 8.14 -3.72
C GLY A 85 8.21 9.34 -3.98
N THR A 86 8.38 9.93 -5.15
CA THR A 86 7.42 10.88 -5.70
C THR A 86 6.14 10.12 -6.05
N GLN A 87 4.97 10.72 -5.83
CA GLN A 87 3.71 10.13 -6.26
C GLN A 87 3.66 10.03 -7.79
N GLY A 88 3.26 8.85 -8.29
CA GLY A 88 3.18 8.52 -9.71
C GLY A 88 4.13 7.41 -10.12
N PHE A 89 4.12 7.10 -11.41
CA PHE A 89 4.99 6.14 -12.07
C PHE A 89 6.24 6.82 -12.61
N ASN A 90 7.37 6.12 -12.59
CA ASN A 90 8.41 6.43 -13.55
C ASN A 90 7.87 6.08 -14.94
N TYR A 91 7.92 7.04 -15.84
CA TYR A 91 7.40 6.91 -17.18
C TYR A 91 8.53 6.95 -18.20
N ARG A 92 8.45 6.08 -19.21
CA ARG A 92 9.32 6.12 -20.38
C ARG A 92 8.52 5.79 -21.63
N GLU A 93 8.74 6.56 -22.69
CA GLU A 93 8.22 6.29 -24.03
C GLU A 93 9.39 6.14 -24.99
N VAL A 94 9.32 5.12 -25.86
CA VAL A 94 10.40 4.77 -26.76
C VAL A 94 9.84 4.51 -28.15
N LYS A 95 10.33 5.25 -29.14
CA LYS A 95 9.95 5.08 -30.54
C LYS A 95 10.93 4.15 -31.25
N SER A 96 10.40 3.28 -32.10
CA SER A 96 11.17 2.26 -32.82
C SER A 96 11.60 2.73 -34.21
N THR A 97 12.71 2.19 -34.68
CA THR A 97 13.16 2.23 -36.08
C THR A 97 12.51 1.13 -36.95
N GLY A 98 11.83 0.17 -36.34
CA GLY A 98 11.18 -0.96 -37.01
C GLY A 98 9.79 -1.25 -36.44
N THR A 99 9.17 -2.32 -36.91
CA THR A 99 7.80 -2.66 -36.53
C THR A 99 7.70 -3.14 -35.08
N ILE A 100 6.77 -2.59 -34.33
CA ILE A 100 6.33 -3.10 -33.02
C ILE A 100 4.95 -3.70 -33.23
N SER A 101 4.74 -4.95 -32.84
CA SER A 101 3.45 -5.64 -33.09
C SER A 101 3.17 -6.76 -32.09
N SER A 102 3.82 -6.69 -30.93
CA SER A 102 3.72 -7.64 -29.83
C SER A 102 4.44 -7.08 -28.61
N VAL A 103 4.05 -7.56 -27.43
CA VAL A 103 4.76 -7.37 -26.17
C VAL A 103 6.22 -7.77 -26.33
N ALA A 104 6.53 -8.88 -27.01
CA ALA A 104 7.92 -9.30 -27.22
C ALA A 104 8.78 -8.25 -27.97
N THR A 105 8.23 -7.64 -29.03
CA THR A 105 8.93 -6.57 -29.75
C THR A 105 9.00 -5.26 -28.95
N ALA A 106 7.96 -4.96 -28.16
CA ALA A 106 7.95 -3.80 -27.26
C ALA A 106 9.00 -3.94 -26.15
N GLU A 107 9.12 -5.11 -25.54
CA GLU A 107 10.13 -5.43 -24.53
C GLU A 107 11.55 -5.32 -25.10
N ALA A 108 11.78 -5.83 -26.30
CA ALA A 108 13.06 -5.69 -26.98
C ALA A 108 13.42 -4.21 -27.23
N LEU A 109 12.43 -3.39 -27.60
CA LEU A 109 12.59 -1.94 -27.79
C LEU A 109 12.92 -1.23 -26.47
N LEU A 110 12.18 -1.51 -25.40
CA LEU A 110 12.42 -0.95 -24.06
C LEU A 110 13.80 -1.36 -23.52
N ALA A 111 14.27 -2.56 -23.86
CA ALA A 111 15.62 -3.04 -23.58
C ALA A 111 16.74 -2.41 -24.46
N GLY A 112 16.38 -1.57 -25.45
CA GLY A 112 17.32 -0.78 -26.25
C GLY A 112 17.52 -1.25 -27.69
N THR A 113 16.79 -2.27 -28.15
CA THR A 113 16.89 -2.74 -29.53
C THR A 113 16.12 -1.83 -30.47
N GLY A 114 16.78 -1.26 -31.48
CA GLY A 114 16.09 -0.52 -32.55
C GLY A 114 15.47 0.81 -32.11
N VAL A 115 15.99 1.45 -31.05
CA VAL A 115 15.51 2.74 -30.54
C VAL A 115 15.81 3.88 -31.52
N LEU A 116 14.77 4.56 -31.98
CA LEU A 116 14.86 5.79 -32.76
C LEU A 116 14.99 7.02 -31.83
N SER A 117 14.13 7.09 -30.82
CA SER A 117 14.14 8.16 -29.82
C SER A 117 13.46 7.68 -28.53
N SER A 118 13.72 8.37 -27.41
CA SER A 118 13.09 8.07 -26.13
C SER A 118 12.94 9.32 -25.28
N VAL A 119 11.89 9.35 -24.47
CA VAL A 119 11.64 10.37 -23.46
C VAL A 119 11.25 9.71 -22.14
N SER A 120 11.54 10.36 -21.02
CA SER A 120 11.23 9.86 -19.69
C SER A 120 10.75 10.98 -18.79
N GLY A 121 9.97 10.62 -17.77
CA GLY A 121 9.40 11.56 -16.82
C GLY A 121 8.69 10.84 -15.68
N ILE A 122 7.75 11.56 -15.06
CA ILE A 122 6.86 11.00 -14.05
C ILE A 122 5.43 11.20 -14.55
N ALA A 123 4.64 10.13 -14.58
CA ALA A 123 3.22 10.18 -14.90
C ALA A 123 2.42 9.89 -13.62
N THR A 124 1.45 10.74 -13.29
CA THR A 124 0.62 10.51 -12.09
C THR A 124 -0.35 9.34 -12.26
N VAL A 125 -0.75 9.06 -13.51
CA VAL A 125 -1.60 7.96 -13.93
C VAL A 125 -1.13 7.42 -15.29
N ALA A 126 -1.50 6.18 -15.62
CA ALA A 126 -1.52 5.72 -17.00
C ALA A 126 -2.94 5.94 -17.55
N ASN A 127 -3.12 7.07 -18.24
CA ASN A 127 -4.34 7.47 -18.94
C ASN A 127 -3.93 8.36 -20.11
N GLN A 128 -3.57 7.76 -21.24
CA GLN A 128 -3.03 8.44 -22.41
C GLN A 128 -3.90 8.20 -23.63
N LEU A 129 -4.06 9.25 -24.44
CA LEU A 129 -4.75 9.17 -25.73
C LEU A 129 -4.00 10.04 -26.76
N ASP A 130 -3.70 9.46 -27.92
CA ASP A 130 -3.28 10.21 -29.11
C ASP A 130 -4.50 10.46 -30.01
N SER A 131 -5.05 9.37 -30.55
CA SER A 131 -6.21 9.39 -31.44
C SER A 131 -6.93 8.04 -31.44
N GLY A 132 -8.12 7.97 -32.05
CA GLY A 132 -8.89 6.72 -32.12
C GLY A 132 -10.00 6.64 -31.08
N GLY A 133 -10.27 5.44 -30.58
CA GLY A 133 -11.20 5.21 -29.48
C GLY A 133 -10.59 5.65 -28.16
N ASP A 134 -11.43 6.15 -27.26
CA ASP A 134 -11.03 6.49 -25.88
C ASP A 134 -11.40 5.34 -24.94
N GLY A 135 -10.74 5.28 -23.78
CA GLY A 135 -11.01 4.32 -22.72
C GLY A 135 -12.21 4.71 -21.85
N HIS A 136 -12.18 4.30 -20.57
CA HIS A 136 -13.27 4.52 -19.62
C HIS A 136 -13.16 5.84 -18.85
N PHE A 137 -11.99 6.47 -18.82
CA PHE A 137 -11.66 7.64 -18.02
C PHE A 137 -11.17 8.79 -18.89
N GLY A 138 -11.97 9.85 -19.02
CA GLY A 138 -11.52 11.06 -19.72
C GLY A 138 -10.43 11.85 -18.97
N ASN A 139 -10.06 13.02 -19.52
CA ASN A 139 -8.94 13.87 -19.11
C ASN A 139 -7.57 13.24 -19.38
N ASN A 140 -7.38 12.83 -20.63
CA ASN A 140 -6.24 12.02 -21.04
C ASN A 140 -5.00 12.88 -21.21
N ASP A 141 -3.86 12.33 -20.79
CA ASP A 141 -2.56 12.87 -21.13
C ASP A 141 -2.22 12.54 -22.60
N ALA A 142 -1.39 13.38 -23.23
CA ALA A 142 -0.88 13.07 -24.56
C ALA A 142 0.33 12.14 -24.48
N PHE A 143 0.45 11.22 -25.44
CA PHE A 143 1.74 10.58 -25.73
C PHE A 143 2.74 11.64 -26.19
N LEU A 144 3.99 11.54 -25.73
CA LEU A 144 5.01 12.57 -25.89
C LEU A 144 5.73 12.47 -27.24
N LEU A 145 5.85 11.28 -27.83
CA LEU A 145 6.45 11.07 -29.15
C LEU A 145 5.39 10.89 -30.24
N GLY A 146 4.26 10.24 -29.92
CA GLY A 146 3.06 10.08 -30.77
C GLY A 146 3.28 9.30 -32.07
N GLY A 147 2.19 8.90 -32.75
CA GLY A 147 2.18 8.13 -34.01
C GLY A 147 2.83 6.74 -33.92
N ASP A 148 2.84 5.96 -35.00
CA ASP A 148 3.09 4.50 -34.94
C ASP A 148 4.45 3.99 -34.42
N ASN A 149 4.48 2.70 -34.03
CA ASN A 149 5.66 1.89 -33.70
C ASN A 149 6.46 2.39 -32.50
N TYR A 150 5.80 2.42 -31.34
CA TYR A 150 6.42 2.79 -30.07
C TYR A 150 5.92 1.92 -28.93
N ALA A 151 6.60 2.03 -27.80
CA ALA A 151 6.17 1.43 -26.55
C ALA A 151 6.32 2.44 -25.40
N THR A 152 5.46 2.31 -24.40
CA THR A 152 5.59 3.01 -23.12
C THR A 152 5.84 2.02 -21.99
N GLU A 153 6.48 2.49 -20.93
CA GLU A 153 6.74 1.75 -19.70
C GLU A 153 6.44 2.64 -18.50
N TYR A 154 5.58 2.13 -17.62
CA TYR A 154 5.23 2.69 -16.32
C TYR A 154 5.77 1.75 -15.25
N THR A 155 6.63 2.25 -14.36
CA THR A 155 7.15 1.46 -13.23
C THR A 155 7.00 2.20 -11.91
N GLY A 156 6.81 1.46 -10.82
CA GLY A 156 6.76 2.02 -9.49
C GLY A 156 6.36 0.99 -8.44
N LYS A 157 5.87 1.50 -7.31
CA LYS A 157 5.33 0.71 -6.20
C LYS A 157 3.86 1.08 -6.00
N VAL A 158 2.95 0.14 -6.21
CA VAL A 158 1.52 0.32 -5.95
C VAL A 158 1.18 -0.15 -4.53
N TYR A 159 0.42 0.64 -3.79
CA TYR A 159 -0.07 0.26 -2.46
C TYR A 159 -1.42 -0.46 -2.57
N ILE A 160 -1.47 -1.71 -2.14
CA ILE A 160 -2.69 -2.51 -2.00
C ILE A 160 -3.20 -2.37 -0.56
N PRO A 161 -4.35 -1.72 -0.31
CA PRO A 161 -4.76 -1.36 1.05
C PRO A 161 -5.32 -2.53 1.86
N THR A 162 -5.77 -3.60 1.20
CA THR A 162 -6.33 -4.79 1.85
C THR A 162 -5.95 -6.04 1.08
N ALA A 163 -5.59 -7.10 1.80
CA ALA A 163 -5.43 -8.44 1.26
C ALA A 163 -6.71 -8.93 0.55
N GLY A 164 -6.54 -9.93 -0.30
CA GLY A 164 -7.60 -10.54 -1.11
C GLY A 164 -7.51 -10.20 -2.58
N ASP A 165 -8.61 -10.42 -3.28
CA ASP A 165 -8.68 -10.23 -4.73
C ASP A 165 -8.77 -8.75 -5.09
N TRP A 166 -8.01 -8.37 -6.10
CA TRP A 166 -8.10 -7.08 -6.79
C TRP A 166 -8.07 -7.33 -8.28
N THR A 167 -8.99 -6.72 -9.01
CA THR A 167 -9.00 -6.77 -10.46
C THR A 167 -8.34 -5.52 -11.00
N PHE A 168 -7.28 -5.72 -11.78
CA PHE A 168 -6.69 -4.70 -12.61
C PHE A 168 -7.23 -4.87 -14.04
N GLY A 169 -7.40 -3.76 -14.74
CA GLY A 169 -7.69 -3.76 -16.16
C GLY A 169 -6.86 -2.71 -16.87
N THR A 170 -6.57 -3.03 -18.13
CA THR A 170 -6.06 -2.07 -19.11
C THR A 170 -7.13 -1.84 -20.16
N ASN A 171 -7.28 -0.61 -20.63
CA ASN A 171 -7.81 -0.34 -21.96
C ASN A 171 -6.61 0.01 -22.84
N SER A 172 -6.49 -0.58 -24.03
CA SER A 172 -5.36 -0.30 -24.91
C SER A 172 -5.68 -0.41 -26.40
N ASP A 173 -4.99 0.41 -27.18
CA ASP A 173 -4.94 0.41 -28.66
C ASP A 173 -3.48 0.57 -29.10
N ASP A 174 -2.67 -0.46 -29.34
CA ASP A 174 -2.96 -1.90 -29.44
C ASP A 174 -2.85 -2.65 -28.08
N GLY A 175 -1.73 -3.36 -27.86
CA GLY A 175 -1.59 -4.36 -26.82
C GLY A 175 -0.80 -3.87 -25.61
N SER A 176 -0.76 -4.69 -24.57
CA SER A 176 -0.23 -4.31 -23.27
C SER A 176 0.35 -5.46 -22.48
N PHE A 177 1.12 -5.13 -21.45
CA PHE A 177 1.63 -6.04 -20.44
C PHE A 177 1.44 -5.39 -19.07
N LEU A 178 1.02 -6.17 -18.09
CA LEU A 178 0.90 -5.74 -16.71
C LEU A 178 1.54 -6.76 -15.79
N GLN A 179 2.39 -6.27 -14.89
CA GLN A 179 2.92 -7.03 -13.78
C GLN A 179 2.65 -6.30 -12.46
N VAL A 180 2.13 -7.02 -11.47
CA VAL A 180 2.01 -6.55 -10.08
C VAL A 180 2.56 -7.62 -9.14
N GLY A 181 3.67 -7.31 -8.45
CA GLY A 181 4.50 -8.30 -7.77
C GLY A 181 4.98 -9.38 -8.75
N ASP A 182 4.71 -10.64 -8.43
CA ASP A 182 5.06 -11.80 -9.28
C ASP A 182 3.95 -12.18 -10.28
N GLN A 183 2.85 -11.42 -10.32
CA GLN A 183 1.66 -11.75 -11.11
C GLN A 183 1.69 -10.98 -12.42
N ILE A 184 1.43 -11.67 -13.54
CA ILE A 184 1.61 -11.13 -14.88
C ILE A 184 0.34 -11.35 -15.72
N LYS A 185 0.01 -10.34 -16.52
CA LYS A 185 -0.98 -10.38 -17.59
C LYS A 185 -0.33 -9.87 -18.87
N ILE A 186 -0.53 -10.60 -19.96
CA ILE A 186 -0.02 -10.27 -21.30
C ILE A 186 -1.20 -10.10 -22.24
N ASP A 187 -1.10 -9.08 -23.10
CA ASP A 187 -2.01 -8.80 -24.19
C ASP A 187 -1.25 -8.51 -25.48
N ASP A 188 -1.32 -9.45 -26.42
CA ASP A 188 -0.70 -9.34 -27.75
C ASP A 188 -1.75 -9.04 -28.84
N VAL A 189 -2.95 -8.56 -28.46
CA VAL A 189 -3.99 -8.22 -29.42
C VAL A 189 -3.61 -6.95 -30.18
N LEU A 190 -3.72 -7.01 -31.51
CA LEU A 190 -3.61 -5.86 -32.41
C LEU A 190 -5.00 -5.42 -32.82
N SER A 191 -5.50 -4.35 -32.19
CA SER A 191 -6.83 -3.82 -32.42
C SER A 191 -6.97 -2.43 -31.84
N GLY A 192 -8.03 -1.75 -32.27
CA GLY A 192 -8.54 -0.57 -31.59
C GLY A 192 -8.72 -0.75 -30.08
N ALA A 193 -8.92 0.36 -29.37
CA ALA A 193 -9.17 0.43 -27.93
C ALA A 193 -10.07 -0.70 -27.40
N HIS A 194 -9.53 -1.50 -26.46
CA HIS A 194 -10.22 -2.65 -25.88
C HIS A 194 -9.78 -2.95 -24.45
N ASP A 195 -10.68 -3.55 -23.68
CA ASP A 195 -10.39 -3.94 -22.31
C ASP A 195 -9.71 -5.30 -22.19
N ASN A 196 -8.77 -5.39 -21.24
CA ASN A 196 -8.22 -6.64 -20.78
C ASN A 196 -8.08 -6.66 -19.26
N PHE A 197 -8.71 -7.65 -18.61
CA PHE A 197 -8.78 -7.74 -17.16
C PHE A 197 -7.92 -8.88 -16.61
N MET A 198 -7.40 -8.68 -15.40
CA MET A 198 -6.90 -9.77 -14.57
C MET A 198 -7.20 -9.52 -13.09
N THR A 199 -7.74 -10.55 -12.43
CA THR A 199 -7.80 -10.60 -10.98
C THR A 199 -6.49 -11.16 -10.42
N PHE A 200 -5.85 -10.36 -9.58
CA PHE A 200 -4.68 -10.71 -8.79
C PHE A 200 -5.08 -10.94 -7.33
N ASN A 201 -4.45 -11.91 -6.67
CA ASN A 201 -4.71 -12.20 -5.26
C ASN A 201 -3.51 -11.75 -4.41
N PHE A 202 -3.77 -10.89 -3.43
CA PHE A 202 -2.74 -10.36 -2.54
C PHE A 202 -2.87 -10.98 -1.15
N ALA A 203 -1.81 -11.61 -0.65
CA ALA A 203 -1.84 -12.27 0.67
C ALA A 203 -1.93 -11.26 1.83
N GLU A 204 -1.37 -10.07 1.64
CA GLU A 204 -1.26 -9.03 2.66
C GLU A 204 -1.49 -7.65 2.02
N ALA A 205 -1.88 -6.67 2.84
CA ALA A 205 -1.83 -5.26 2.40
C ALA A 205 -0.37 -4.81 2.36
N GLY A 206 -0.02 -3.95 1.40
CA GLY A 206 1.36 -3.49 1.27
C GLY A 206 1.70 -2.91 -0.09
N PHE A 207 2.96 -2.49 -0.23
CA PHE A 207 3.50 -2.06 -1.52
C PHE A 207 3.97 -3.26 -2.34
N TYR A 208 3.58 -3.28 -3.60
CA TYR A 208 4.01 -4.25 -4.60
C TYR A 208 4.68 -3.53 -5.76
N ASP A 209 5.70 -4.15 -6.36
CA ASP A 209 6.24 -3.69 -7.63
C ASP A 209 5.12 -3.69 -8.68
N ILE A 210 5.02 -2.61 -9.45
CA ILE A 210 4.11 -2.54 -10.59
C ILE A 210 4.89 -2.13 -11.82
N ARG A 211 4.62 -2.83 -12.92
CA ARG A 211 5.12 -2.51 -14.25
C ARG A 211 3.99 -2.67 -15.26
N ALA A 212 3.69 -1.60 -15.98
CA ALA A 212 2.76 -1.65 -17.11
C ALA A 212 3.49 -1.21 -18.37
N VAL A 213 3.29 -1.95 -19.46
CA VAL A 213 3.81 -1.63 -20.78
C VAL A 213 2.65 -1.57 -21.74
N PHE A 214 2.69 -0.58 -22.62
CA PHE A 214 1.78 -0.44 -23.75
C PHE A 214 2.61 -0.38 -25.03
N PHE A 215 2.08 -0.91 -26.13
CA PHE A 215 2.69 -0.72 -27.44
C PHE A 215 1.66 -0.34 -28.48
N GLU A 216 2.11 0.47 -29.45
CA GLU A 216 1.34 0.84 -30.62
C GLU A 216 2.06 0.38 -31.89
N ALA A 217 1.38 -0.43 -32.69
CA ALA A 217 1.86 -0.88 -34.00
C ALA A 217 1.52 0.12 -35.11
N GLY A 218 0.30 0.65 -35.10
CA GLY A 218 -0.12 1.74 -35.97
C GLY A 218 -1.64 1.89 -36.09
N GLY A 219 -2.09 3.14 -36.22
CA GLY A 219 -3.51 3.47 -36.20
C GLY A 219 -3.83 4.53 -35.15
N GLY A 220 -4.83 4.23 -34.32
CA GLY A 220 -5.13 5.02 -33.12
C GLY A 220 -4.27 4.52 -31.96
N ALA A 221 -4.11 5.34 -30.93
CA ALA A 221 -3.34 4.94 -29.76
C ALA A 221 -3.95 5.47 -28.47
N GLU A 222 -4.18 4.55 -27.53
CA GLU A 222 -4.82 4.77 -26.24
C GLU A 222 -4.24 3.79 -25.22
N PHE A 223 -4.10 4.23 -23.96
CA PHE A 223 -3.76 3.36 -22.85
C PHE A 223 -4.29 3.87 -21.51
N GLU A 224 -5.01 2.99 -20.80
CA GLU A 224 -5.44 3.20 -19.42
C GLU A 224 -4.99 2.06 -18.51
N LEU A 225 -4.72 2.37 -17.24
CA LEU A 225 -4.56 1.38 -16.18
C LEU A 225 -5.49 1.72 -15.01
N PHE A 226 -6.38 0.80 -14.68
CA PHE A 226 -7.37 0.96 -13.63
C PHE A 226 -7.49 -0.30 -12.76
N ALA A 227 -8.00 -0.13 -11.55
CA ALA A 227 -8.19 -1.23 -10.61
C ALA A 227 -9.42 -1.04 -9.72
N ALA A 228 -9.93 -2.16 -9.23
CA ALA A 228 -10.98 -2.25 -8.22
C ALA A 228 -10.76 -3.47 -7.32
N GLN A 229 -11.24 -3.38 -6.08
CA GLN A 229 -11.21 -4.52 -5.17
C GLN A 229 -12.24 -5.58 -5.58
N GLY A 230 -11.84 -6.85 -5.48
CA GLY A 230 -12.67 -8.02 -5.79
C GLY A 230 -12.30 -8.69 -7.12
N ALA A 231 -12.94 -9.83 -7.38
CA ALA A 231 -12.85 -10.56 -8.64
C ALA A 231 -13.95 -10.08 -9.60
N LEU A 232 -13.60 -9.24 -10.56
CA LEU A 232 -14.52 -8.60 -11.50
C LEU A 232 -14.20 -9.06 -12.92
N GLY A 233 -15.24 -9.30 -13.72
CA GLY A 233 -15.11 -9.81 -15.10
C GLY A 233 -15.37 -8.78 -16.19
N ALA A 234 -15.74 -7.54 -15.82
CA ALA A 234 -16.03 -6.45 -16.73
C ALA A 234 -15.88 -5.11 -16.00
N PHE A 235 -15.71 -4.02 -16.75
CA PHE A 235 -15.67 -2.67 -16.21
C PHE A 235 -17.02 -2.32 -15.57
N ASP A 236 -16.97 -1.66 -14.42
CA ASP A 236 -18.11 -1.06 -13.74
C ASP A 236 -17.69 0.20 -12.97
N GLY A 237 -18.65 0.86 -12.30
CA GLY A 237 -18.40 2.10 -11.57
C GLY A 237 -17.52 1.97 -10.32
N SER A 238 -17.01 0.78 -9.98
CA SER A 238 -16.06 0.58 -8.87
C SER A 238 -14.60 0.83 -9.26
N PHE A 239 -14.27 0.73 -10.55
CA PHE A 239 -12.91 0.94 -11.04
C PHE A 239 -12.46 2.39 -10.96
N ARG A 240 -11.19 2.58 -10.63
CA ARG A 240 -10.51 3.88 -10.59
C ARG A 240 -9.17 3.76 -11.29
N LEU A 241 -8.72 4.85 -11.93
CA LEU A 241 -7.36 4.95 -12.46
C LEU A 241 -6.35 4.68 -11.35
N VAL A 242 -5.38 3.83 -11.63
CA VAL A 242 -4.26 3.56 -10.72
C VAL A 242 -3.38 4.81 -10.68
N GLY A 243 -3.11 5.32 -9.48
CA GLY A 243 -2.39 6.58 -9.24
C GLY A 243 -3.28 7.77 -8.90
N ASP A 244 -4.56 7.75 -9.31
CA ASP A 244 -5.52 8.85 -9.06
C ASP A 244 -6.11 8.82 -7.65
N THR A 245 -5.25 9.04 -6.66
CA THR A 245 -5.64 9.02 -5.24
C THR A 245 -6.69 10.07 -4.87
N ALA A 246 -6.78 11.16 -5.62
CA ALA A 246 -7.78 12.21 -5.39
C ALA A 246 -9.21 11.69 -5.64
N ASN A 247 -9.38 10.72 -6.54
CA ASN A 247 -10.66 10.11 -6.88
C ASN A 247 -10.80 8.65 -6.38
N GLY A 248 -9.93 8.24 -5.45
CA GLY A 248 -9.99 6.92 -4.80
C GLY A 248 -9.22 5.81 -5.53
N GLY A 249 -8.37 6.16 -6.49
CA GLY A 249 -7.41 5.25 -7.12
C GLY A 249 -6.31 4.79 -6.16
N LEU A 250 -5.69 3.66 -6.48
CA LEU A 250 -4.57 3.11 -5.71
C LEU A 250 -3.37 4.06 -5.72
N LEU A 251 -2.71 4.24 -4.57
CA LEU A 251 -1.48 5.04 -4.48
C LEU A 251 -0.35 4.35 -5.24
N VAL A 252 0.38 5.11 -6.04
CA VAL A 252 1.63 4.68 -6.69
C VAL A 252 2.74 5.66 -6.35
N LEU A 253 3.93 5.12 -6.08
CA LEU A 253 5.15 5.89 -5.85
C LEU A 253 6.25 5.43 -6.82
N THR A 254 7.08 6.37 -7.29
CA THR A 254 8.18 6.08 -8.23
C THR A 254 9.19 5.12 -7.65
N ASP A 255 9.35 5.12 -6.33
CA ASP A 255 10.14 4.15 -5.58
C ASP A 255 9.64 4.14 -4.12
N VAL A 256 9.98 3.11 -3.37
CA VAL A 256 9.85 3.10 -1.92
C VAL A 256 11.24 2.75 -1.40
N ALA A 257 11.90 3.66 -0.68
CA ALA A 257 13.13 3.29 0.01
C ALA A 257 12.82 2.15 0.97
N VAL A 258 13.23 0.95 0.59
CA VAL A 258 13.39 -0.15 1.52
C VAL A 258 14.57 0.26 2.38
N THR A 259 14.32 0.79 3.57
CA THR A 259 15.28 0.52 4.64
C THR A 259 15.39 -0.99 4.68
N PRO A 260 16.54 -1.61 4.39
CA PRO A 260 16.65 -3.05 4.58
C PRO A 260 16.18 -3.31 5.99
N GLU A 261 15.15 -4.14 6.13
CA GLU A 261 14.79 -4.74 7.41
C GLU A 261 16.13 -5.11 8.06
N PRO A 262 16.52 -4.54 9.20
CA PRO A 262 17.60 -5.15 9.95
C PRO A 262 17.09 -6.54 10.26
N ALA A 263 17.54 -7.52 9.47
CA ALA A 263 17.05 -8.87 9.45
C ALA A 263 16.85 -9.32 10.89
N THR A 264 15.60 -9.42 11.34
CA THR A 264 15.31 -9.82 12.72
C THR A 264 16.23 -9.13 13.74
N LEU A 265 16.16 -7.80 13.88
CA LEU A 265 16.72 -7.18 15.09
C LEU A 265 15.92 -7.74 16.27
N ALA A 266 16.57 -8.71 16.90
CA ALA A 266 16.05 -9.54 17.93
C ALA A 266 15.28 -8.74 18.99
N VAL A 267 14.28 -9.40 19.55
CA VAL A 267 13.74 -9.21 20.90
C VAL A 267 14.90 -8.95 21.89
N TRP A 268 15.41 -7.72 21.98
CA TRP A 268 16.51 -7.36 22.91
C TRP A 268 16.60 -5.87 23.30
N SER A 269 15.63 -5.00 23.00
CA SER A 269 15.68 -3.60 23.46
C SER A 269 14.49 -3.15 24.32
N MET A 270 14.14 -3.93 25.36
CA MET A 270 13.60 -3.35 26.60
C MET A 270 14.16 -4.05 27.84
N LEU A 271 15.49 -4.26 27.85
CA LEU A 271 16.26 -4.19 29.09
C LEU A 271 16.88 -2.79 29.16
N GLY A 272 16.26 -1.91 29.94
CA GLY A 272 16.90 -0.75 30.56
C GLY A 272 17.55 0.29 29.64
N VAL A 273 16.78 1.27 29.16
CA VAL A 273 17.29 2.64 29.03
C VAL A 273 16.25 3.60 29.57
N ALA A 274 16.48 4.08 30.78
CA ALA A 274 15.84 5.26 31.31
C ALA A 274 16.28 6.46 30.46
N LEU A 275 15.32 7.15 29.82
CA LEU A 275 15.55 8.51 29.34
C LEU A 275 14.55 9.44 30.01
N ALA A 276 15.11 10.30 30.84
CA ALA A 276 14.44 11.27 31.67
C ALA A 276 13.80 12.39 30.84
N GLY A 277 12.62 12.81 31.27
CA GLY A 277 12.14 14.20 31.16
C GLY A 277 11.70 14.64 29.78
N PHE A 278 10.41 14.54 29.48
CA PHE A 278 9.50 15.63 29.07
C PHE A 278 8.16 14.98 28.68
N GLY A 279 7.10 15.36 29.39
CA GLY A 279 5.82 14.63 29.40
C GLY A 279 4.90 14.97 28.24
N TYR A 280 4.23 13.94 27.73
CA TYR A 280 2.86 13.97 27.19
C TYR A 280 2.19 12.63 27.55
N TYR A 281 1.01 12.69 28.18
CA TYR A 281 0.28 11.55 28.74
C TYR A 281 -0.91 11.16 27.85
N ARG A 282 -1.21 9.85 27.70
CA ARG A 282 -2.54 9.34 27.32
C ARG A 282 -2.89 8.09 28.16
N THR A 283 -4.14 8.01 28.58
CA THR A 283 -4.71 7.08 29.59
C THR A 283 -5.64 6.04 28.96
N ARG A 284 -5.61 4.78 29.44
CA ARG A 284 -6.50 3.67 29.03
C ARG A 284 -7.80 3.68 29.85
N ARG A 285 -8.86 3.02 29.35
CA ARG A 285 -10.13 2.80 30.07
C ARG A 285 -10.67 1.39 29.80
N LYS A 286 -11.23 0.79 30.84
CA LYS A 286 -12.07 -0.41 30.80
C LYS A 286 -13.44 -0.07 30.19
N GLN A 287 -14.00 -0.96 29.37
CA GLN A 287 -15.37 -0.82 28.83
C GLN A 287 -16.38 -1.63 29.63
#